data_AF-A0A067DA64-F1
#
_entry.id   AF-A0A067DA64-F1
#
_cell.length_a   1.000
_cell.length_b   1.000
_cell.length_c   1.000
_cell.angle_alpha   90.00
_cell.angle_beta   90.00
_cell.angle_gamma   90.00
#
_symmetry.space_group_name_H-M   'P 1'
#
loop_
_entity.id
_entity.type
_entity.pdbx_description
1 polymer ?
#
loop_
_entity_poly.entity_id
_entity_poly.type
_entity_poly.pdbx_seq_one_letter_code
_entity_poly.pdbx_strand_id
1 'polypeptide(L)'
;MGKQTTKAMEEYMDGHIQHSRDKNVISKSCRLRFSVGPFTIPSPISEDAKQLILYLFDDKLNTMEIVVDIGDNSITRSSMRTLLPGEWIDGDIITMYADYKNMKEAEKDVTSPRCWFLPTYYSQAALADWSSLNFAQAAGFRDRYMSRLDTCEKIYVPINSDGHWYMLVVDISHATATIWDSLESPSRREKMINESLAILASLDFVLRQEARALFCNQFTFLNFQICRQAGLPQQPNGFDCGYYVMKYMDSPCIVVHDSYQHDSDHARLLLALYLVQSPLNKIRCRLIQEARKL
;
A
#
# COMPACT_ATOMS: atom_id res chain seq x y z
N MET A 1 1.96 -24.75 -3.78
CA MET A 1 3.19 -23.92 -3.89
C MET A 1 2.95 -22.43 -3.58
N GLY A 2 1.75 -21.85 -3.81
CA GLY A 2 1.49 -20.43 -3.48
C GLY A 2 1.39 -20.03 -2.00
N LYS A 3 1.40 -20.98 -1.05
CA LYS A 3 1.34 -20.69 0.41
C LYS A 3 2.68 -20.26 1.02
N GLN A 4 3.82 -20.67 0.43
CA GLN A 4 5.13 -20.36 1.02
C GLN A 4 5.59 -18.92 0.68
N THR A 5 5.30 -18.42 -0.53
CA THR A 5 5.66 -17.05 -0.93
C THR A 5 4.76 -16.00 -0.30
N THR A 6 3.45 -16.27 -0.18
CA THR A 6 2.52 -15.40 0.55
C THR A 6 2.88 -15.34 2.03
N LYS A 7 3.17 -16.50 2.64
CA LYS A 7 3.69 -16.55 4.01
C LYS A 7 5.00 -15.79 4.14
N ALA A 8 5.98 -15.96 3.24
CA ALA A 8 7.25 -15.23 3.29
C ALA A 8 7.10 -13.71 3.16
N MET A 9 6.14 -13.21 2.36
CA MET A 9 5.86 -11.77 2.33
C MET A 9 5.12 -11.32 3.58
N GLU A 10 4.08 -12.03 4.01
CA GLU A 10 3.39 -11.74 5.28
C GLU A 10 4.40 -11.73 6.44
N GLU A 11 5.33 -12.68 6.48
CA GLU A 11 6.42 -12.81 7.44
C GLU A 11 7.50 -11.70 7.32
N TYR A 12 7.83 -11.26 6.11
CA TYR A 12 8.73 -10.14 5.86
C TYR A 12 8.09 -8.80 6.26
N MET A 13 6.78 -8.67 6.04
CA MET A 13 5.97 -7.52 6.45
C MET A 13 5.68 -7.50 7.95
N ASP A 14 5.53 -8.67 8.57
CA ASP A 14 5.23 -8.89 9.99
C ASP A 14 6.50 -8.95 10.87
N GLY A 15 7.70 -8.77 10.29
CA GLY A 15 8.95 -8.64 11.03
C GLY A 15 9.34 -9.91 11.79
N HIS A 16 10.01 -10.85 11.11
CA HIS A 16 10.37 -12.15 11.67
C HIS A 16 10.97 -12.15 13.10
N ILE A 17 10.18 -12.71 14.01
CA ILE A 17 10.55 -13.19 15.35
C ILE A 17 11.46 -14.41 15.20
N GLN A 18 12.75 -14.24 15.49
CA GLN A 18 13.58 -15.31 16.05
C GLN A 18 14.37 -14.73 17.23
N HIS A 19 14.04 -15.19 18.43
CA HIS A 19 14.85 -14.99 19.62
C HIS A 19 16.17 -15.74 19.46
N SER A 20 17.25 -15.01 19.22
CA SER A 20 18.59 -15.45 19.62
C SER A 20 19.23 -14.36 20.44
N ARG A 21 19.31 -14.60 21.75
CA ARG A 21 20.18 -13.84 22.64
C ARG A 21 21.60 -14.34 22.40
N ASP A 22 22.36 -13.64 21.56
CA ASP A 22 23.81 -13.62 21.68
C ASP A 22 24.36 -12.32 21.07
N LYS A 23 24.69 -11.39 21.95
CA LYS A 23 25.56 -10.27 21.63
C LYS A 23 26.99 -10.82 21.59
N ASN A 24 27.55 -11.06 20.40
CA ASN A 24 28.93 -10.69 20.07
C ASN A 24 29.39 -11.14 18.69
N VAL A 25 30.12 -10.23 18.03
CA VAL A 25 31.06 -10.41 16.91
C VAL A 25 30.46 -11.01 15.62
N ILE A 26 30.12 -10.15 14.66
CA ILE A 26 30.02 -10.58 13.25
C ILE A 26 30.82 -9.60 12.38
N SER A 27 32.05 -10.03 12.10
CA SER A 27 32.77 -9.90 10.83
C SER A 27 31.93 -9.33 9.67
N LYS A 28 32.51 -8.42 8.86
CA LYS A 28 32.03 -8.08 7.50
C LYS A 28 32.13 -9.33 6.60
N SER A 29 31.30 -10.34 6.87
CA SER A 29 30.95 -11.38 5.93
C SER A 29 30.20 -10.69 4.80
N CYS A 30 30.72 -10.78 3.57
CA CYS A 30 29.90 -10.55 2.38
C CYS A 30 28.68 -11.46 2.48
N ARG A 31 27.55 -10.92 2.92
CA ARG A 31 26.28 -11.65 2.89
C ARG A 31 26.05 -12.03 1.44
N LEU A 32 25.95 -13.33 1.18
CA LEU A 32 25.73 -13.89 -0.15
C LEU A 32 24.47 -13.23 -0.74
N ARG A 33 24.58 -12.72 -1.98
CA ARG A 33 23.45 -12.13 -2.72
C ARG A 33 23.17 -12.93 -3.98
N PHE A 34 21.90 -13.00 -4.35
CA PHE A 34 21.40 -13.78 -5.48
C PHE A 34 20.73 -12.86 -6.49
N SER A 35 21.06 -13.02 -7.77
CA SER A 35 20.42 -12.28 -8.86
C SER A 35 19.17 -13.02 -9.33
N VAL A 36 18.05 -12.30 -9.43
CA VAL A 36 16.78 -12.79 -9.97
C VAL A 36 16.27 -11.76 -10.97
N GLY A 37 16.60 -11.95 -12.25
CA GLY A 37 16.33 -10.96 -13.28
C GLY A 37 16.95 -9.61 -12.91
N PRO A 38 16.16 -8.52 -12.82
CA PRO A 38 16.68 -7.21 -12.48
C PRO A 38 16.97 -7.01 -10.98
N PHE A 39 16.58 -7.95 -10.10
CA PHE A 39 16.69 -7.80 -8.65
C PHE A 39 17.91 -8.51 -8.08
N THR A 40 18.48 -7.95 -7.01
CA THR A 40 19.51 -8.61 -6.19
C THR A 40 19.02 -8.82 -4.76
N ILE A 41 18.83 -10.07 -4.34
CA ILE A 41 18.14 -10.43 -3.08
C ILE A 41 19.04 -11.22 -2.11
N PRO A 42 18.75 -11.21 -0.78
CA PRO A 42 19.59 -11.86 0.23
C PRO A 42 19.38 -13.39 0.36
N SER A 43 18.33 -13.94 -0.26
CA SER A 43 17.99 -15.37 -0.19
C SER A 43 17.50 -15.88 -1.55
N PRO A 44 17.78 -17.14 -1.91
CA PRO A 44 17.28 -17.71 -3.15
C PRO A 44 15.76 -17.89 -3.11
N ILE A 45 15.14 -17.91 -4.29
CA ILE A 45 13.71 -18.23 -4.47
C ILE A 45 13.56 -19.48 -5.35
N SER A 46 12.37 -20.08 -5.35
CA SER A 46 12.09 -21.23 -6.22
C SER A 46 12.23 -20.88 -7.70
N GLU A 47 12.61 -21.84 -8.53
CA GLU A 47 12.74 -21.62 -9.98
C GLU A 47 11.44 -21.12 -10.61
N ASP A 48 10.27 -21.65 -10.21
CA ASP A 48 8.95 -21.16 -10.65
C ASP A 48 8.75 -19.66 -10.36
N ALA A 49 9.20 -19.18 -9.20
CA ALA A 49 9.10 -17.76 -8.82
C ALA A 49 10.10 -16.89 -9.60
N LYS A 50 11.32 -17.39 -9.80
CA LYS A 50 12.33 -16.73 -10.64
C LYS A 50 11.85 -16.58 -12.08
N GLN A 51 11.29 -17.64 -12.64
CA GLN A 51 10.74 -17.64 -13.99
C GLN A 51 9.60 -16.62 -14.13
N LEU A 52 8.72 -16.53 -13.12
CA LEU A 52 7.66 -15.54 -13.08
C LEU A 52 8.22 -14.11 -13.01
N ILE A 53 9.26 -13.85 -12.21
CA ILE A 53 9.93 -12.55 -12.18
C ILE A 53 10.55 -12.20 -13.54
N LEU A 54 11.26 -13.15 -14.17
CA LEU A 54 11.82 -12.93 -15.50
C LEU A 54 10.73 -12.57 -16.51
N TYR A 55 9.61 -13.30 -16.50
CA TYR A 55 8.46 -13.00 -17.33
C TYR A 55 7.86 -11.62 -17.06
N LEU A 56 7.66 -11.25 -15.79
CA LEU A 56 7.02 -9.98 -15.40
C LEU A 56 7.82 -8.75 -15.83
N PHE A 57 9.14 -8.85 -15.80
CA PHE A 57 10.05 -7.72 -16.04
C PHE A 57 10.81 -7.81 -17.38
N ASP A 58 10.45 -8.74 -18.25
CA ASP A 58 10.96 -8.79 -19.63
C ASP A 58 10.54 -7.52 -20.39
N ASP A 59 11.52 -6.78 -20.89
CA ASP A 59 11.35 -5.51 -21.61
C ASP A 59 10.97 -5.68 -23.09
N LYS A 60 11.03 -6.91 -23.61
CA LYS A 60 10.63 -7.24 -24.99
C LYS A 60 9.17 -7.62 -25.12
N LEU A 61 8.50 -7.93 -24.00
CA LEU A 61 7.08 -8.30 -23.98
C LEU A 61 6.19 -7.05 -24.00
N ASN A 62 4.92 -7.26 -24.37
CA ASN A 62 3.93 -6.19 -24.48
C ASN A 62 3.75 -5.45 -23.14
N THR A 63 4.08 -4.16 -23.11
CA THR A 63 3.98 -3.30 -21.92
C THR A 63 2.54 -3.07 -21.46
N MET A 64 1.56 -3.20 -22.37
CA MET A 64 0.13 -3.06 -22.06
C MET A 64 -0.54 -4.37 -21.64
N GLU A 65 0.22 -5.47 -21.56
CA GLU A 65 -0.33 -6.73 -21.04
C GLU A 65 -0.78 -6.57 -19.59
N ILE A 66 -2.02 -6.96 -19.31
CA ILE A 66 -2.52 -7.05 -17.93
C ILE A 66 -1.85 -8.25 -17.24
N VAL A 67 -1.16 -7.98 -16.13
CA VAL A 67 -0.44 -8.96 -15.30
C VAL A 67 -1.05 -9.13 -13.90
N VAL A 68 -2.01 -8.29 -13.53
CA VAL A 68 -2.90 -8.52 -12.38
C VAL A 68 -4.30 -8.06 -12.76
N ASP A 69 -5.31 -8.88 -12.50
CA ASP A 69 -6.71 -8.51 -12.73
C ASP A 69 -7.58 -9.02 -11.58
N ILE A 70 -8.27 -8.11 -10.90
CA ILE A 70 -9.25 -8.44 -9.85
C ILE A 70 -10.70 -8.16 -10.27
N GLY A 71 -10.93 -7.76 -11.52
CA GLY A 71 -12.22 -7.32 -12.08
C GLY A 71 -12.33 -5.80 -12.10
N ASP A 72 -12.37 -5.19 -10.92
CA ASP A 72 -12.67 -3.76 -10.82
C ASP A 72 -11.44 -2.86 -10.99
N ASN A 73 -10.23 -3.43 -10.85
CA ASN A 73 -8.94 -2.81 -11.13
C ASN A 73 -8.00 -3.84 -11.78
N SER A 74 -6.99 -3.36 -12.49
CA SER A 74 -5.98 -4.20 -13.13
C SER A 74 -4.61 -3.51 -13.14
N ILE A 75 -3.54 -4.29 -13.28
CA ILE A 75 -2.16 -3.80 -13.40
C ILE A 75 -1.60 -4.26 -14.72
N THR A 76 -1.08 -3.30 -15.49
CA THR A 76 -0.33 -3.57 -16.72
C THR A 76 1.11 -3.94 -16.41
N ARG A 77 1.79 -4.59 -17.35
CA ARG A 77 3.23 -4.82 -17.29
C ARG A 77 4.00 -3.51 -17.10
N SER A 78 3.58 -2.42 -17.76
CA SER A 78 4.18 -1.10 -17.60
C SER A 78 4.11 -0.63 -16.14
N SER A 79 2.94 -0.69 -15.50
CA SER A 79 2.82 -0.31 -14.09
C SER A 79 3.58 -1.27 -13.16
N MET A 80 3.57 -2.57 -13.46
CA MET A 80 4.38 -3.57 -12.73
C MET A 80 5.88 -3.25 -12.76
N ARG A 81 6.40 -2.73 -13.88
CA ARG A 81 7.81 -2.33 -14.02
C ARG A 81 8.22 -1.20 -13.10
N THR A 82 7.29 -0.44 -12.51
CA THR A 82 7.65 0.54 -11.47
C THR A 82 8.13 -0.09 -10.16
N LEU A 83 8.02 -1.42 -10.04
CA LEU A 83 8.67 -2.20 -9.00
C LEU A 83 10.14 -2.55 -9.31
N LEU A 84 10.69 -2.20 -10.47
CA LEU A 84 12.12 -2.37 -10.72
C LEU A 84 12.96 -1.62 -9.66
N PRO A 85 14.19 -2.07 -9.37
CA PRO A 85 15.07 -1.39 -8.43
C PRO A 85 15.29 0.08 -8.79
N GLY A 86 15.17 0.98 -7.81
CA GLY A 86 15.39 2.41 -7.98
C GLY A 86 14.22 3.20 -8.58
N GLU A 87 13.17 2.54 -9.07
CA GLU A 87 12.02 3.19 -9.70
C GLU A 87 11.00 3.73 -8.69
N TRP A 88 10.25 4.75 -9.10
CA TRP A 88 9.16 5.32 -8.29
C TRP A 88 7.89 4.51 -8.53
N ILE A 89 7.32 3.96 -7.45
CA ILE A 89 6.15 3.07 -7.55
C ILE A 89 4.92 3.85 -8.04
N ASP A 90 4.25 3.28 -9.04
CA ASP A 90 3.03 3.82 -9.64
C ASP A 90 1.83 3.79 -8.68
N GLY A 91 0.93 4.76 -8.84
CA GLY A 91 -0.31 4.85 -8.05
C GLY A 91 -1.24 3.66 -8.26
N ASP A 92 -1.16 2.99 -9.42
CA ASP A 92 -1.93 1.77 -9.71
C ASP A 92 -1.49 0.61 -8.83
N ILE A 93 -0.18 0.47 -8.55
CA ILE A 93 0.35 -0.57 -7.67
C ILE A 93 -0.14 -0.36 -6.24
N ILE A 94 -0.09 0.88 -5.75
CA ILE A 94 -0.56 1.24 -4.40
C ILE A 94 -2.08 1.02 -4.29
N THR A 95 -2.83 1.38 -5.34
CA THR A 95 -4.29 1.14 -5.42
C THR A 95 -4.61 -0.36 -5.39
N MET A 96 -3.92 -1.17 -6.19
CA MET A 96 -4.11 -2.62 -6.19
C MET A 96 -3.81 -3.24 -4.82
N TYR A 97 -2.80 -2.72 -4.12
CA TYR A 97 -2.51 -3.14 -2.75
C TYR A 97 -3.64 -2.76 -1.78
N ALA A 98 -4.17 -1.54 -1.87
CA ALA A 98 -5.33 -1.10 -1.10
C ALA A 98 -6.57 -1.95 -1.38
N ASP A 99 -6.83 -2.34 -2.64
CA ASP A 99 -7.91 -3.26 -2.99
C ASP A 99 -7.77 -4.61 -2.28
N TYR A 100 -6.55 -5.18 -2.26
CA TYR A 100 -6.30 -6.45 -1.58
C TYR A 100 -6.55 -6.34 -0.08
N LYS A 101 -6.23 -5.19 0.52
CA LYS A 101 -6.55 -4.91 1.92
C LYS A 101 -8.04 -4.83 2.16
N ASN A 102 -8.78 -4.09 1.33
CA ASN A 102 -10.24 -3.99 1.45
C ASN A 102 -10.93 -5.34 1.25
N MET A 103 -10.45 -6.19 0.33
CA MET A 103 -10.98 -7.54 0.15
C MET A 103 -10.77 -8.41 1.38
N LYS A 104 -9.58 -8.35 2.00
CA LYS A 104 -9.32 -9.01 3.29
C LYS A 104 -10.19 -8.46 4.42
N GLU A 105 -10.38 -7.14 4.48
CA GLU A 105 -11.28 -6.52 5.45
C GLU A 105 -12.71 -7.03 5.26
N ALA A 106 -13.21 -7.12 4.02
CA ALA A 106 -14.55 -7.59 3.68
C ALA A 106 -14.86 -9.03 4.17
N GLU A 107 -13.84 -9.87 4.36
CA GLU A 107 -13.97 -11.24 4.90
C GLU A 107 -14.24 -11.28 6.42
N LYS A 108 -13.99 -10.18 7.15
CA LYS A 108 -14.30 -10.09 8.58
C LYS A 108 -15.81 -10.20 8.83
N ASP A 109 -16.19 -10.56 10.06
CA ASP A 109 -17.59 -10.49 10.50
C ASP A 109 -18.17 -9.09 10.32
N VAL A 110 -19.46 -8.99 9.98
CA VAL A 110 -20.14 -7.73 9.66
C VAL A 110 -20.09 -6.70 10.80
N THR A 111 -19.96 -7.16 12.05
CA THR A 111 -19.87 -6.32 13.26
C THR A 111 -18.44 -6.00 13.68
N SER A 112 -17.44 -6.69 13.11
CA SER A 112 -16.04 -6.47 13.45
C SER A 112 -15.57 -5.08 13.01
N PRO A 113 -14.65 -4.46 13.76
CA PRO A 113 -14.04 -3.21 13.35
C PRO A 113 -13.27 -3.34 12.03
N ARG A 114 -13.42 -2.31 11.18
CA ARG A 114 -12.91 -2.29 9.82
C ARG A 114 -12.01 -1.09 9.57
N CYS A 115 -11.00 -1.33 8.74
CA CYS A 115 -10.24 -0.27 8.11
C CYS A 115 -10.70 -0.11 6.66
N TRP A 116 -10.76 1.13 6.17
CA TRP A 116 -10.93 1.42 4.75
C TRP A 116 -9.61 1.86 4.16
N PHE A 117 -9.23 1.30 3.00
CA PHE A 117 -8.02 1.67 2.27
C PHE A 117 -8.43 2.31 0.96
N LEU A 118 -8.32 3.64 0.86
CA LEU A 118 -8.79 4.35 -0.33
C LEU A 118 -7.78 4.22 -1.48
N PRO A 119 -8.26 4.16 -2.74
CA PRO A 119 -7.37 4.13 -3.89
C PRO A 119 -6.66 5.48 -4.06
N THR A 120 -5.51 5.49 -4.73
CA THR A 120 -4.74 6.72 -4.92
C THR A 120 -5.51 7.76 -5.74
N TYR A 121 -6.31 7.32 -6.71
CA TYR A 121 -7.12 8.23 -7.53
C TYR A 121 -8.24 8.94 -6.74
N TYR A 122 -8.61 8.45 -5.55
CA TYR A 122 -9.50 9.19 -4.64
C TYR A 122 -8.84 10.48 -4.15
N SER A 123 -7.63 10.37 -3.61
CA SER A 123 -6.92 11.55 -3.08
C SER A 123 -6.62 12.53 -4.21
N GLN A 124 -6.22 12.05 -5.38
CA GLN A 124 -5.94 12.91 -6.53
C GLN A 124 -7.19 13.70 -6.97
N ALA A 125 -8.36 13.06 -6.99
CA ALA A 125 -9.61 13.74 -7.31
C ALA A 125 -10.00 14.77 -6.22
N ALA A 126 -9.84 14.41 -4.95
CA ALA A 126 -10.14 15.31 -3.83
C ALA A 126 -9.20 16.53 -3.77
N LEU A 127 -7.92 16.36 -4.10
CA LEU A 127 -6.94 17.46 -4.12
C LEU A 127 -7.04 18.36 -5.35
N ALA A 128 -7.49 17.83 -6.50
CA ALA A 128 -7.70 18.63 -7.69
C ALA A 128 -8.83 19.64 -7.50
N ASP A 129 -10.01 19.16 -7.10
CA ASP A 129 -11.14 19.99 -6.63
C ASP A 129 -12.23 19.06 -6.04
N TRP A 130 -12.18 18.81 -4.73
CA TRP A 130 -13.19 17.98 -4.06
C TRP A 130 -14.63 18.51 -4.24
N SER A 131 -14.81 19.82 -4.44
CA SER A 131 -16.14 20.42 -4.62
C SER A 131 -16.72 20.12 -6.01
N SER A 132 -15.86 19.75 -6.96
CA SER A 132 -16.22 19.29 -8.30
C SER A 132 -16.48 17.78 -8.39
N LEU A 133 -16.22 17.01 -7.31
CA LEU A 133 -16.60 15.59 -7.26
C LEU A 133 -18.10 15.51 -7.48
N ASN A 134 -18.49 15.03 -8.66
CA ASN A 134 -19.91 14.92 -8.95
C ASN A 134 -20.52 13.80 -8.11
N PHE A 135 -21.84 13.84 -7.94
CA PHE A 135 -22.55 12.88 -7.09
C PHE A 135 -22.30 11.42 -7.52
N ALA A 136 -22.16 11.16 -8.82
CA ALA A 136 -21.91 9.80 -9.31
C ALA A 136 -20.50 9.30 -8.95
N GLN A 137 -19.48 10.17 -9.02
CA GLN A 137 -18.12 9.86 -8.58
C GLN A 137 -18.09 9.61 -7.07
N ALA A 138 -18.70 10.50 -6.28
CA ALA A 138 -18.81 10.35 -4.84
C ALA A 138 -19.51 9.05 -4.45
N ALA A 139 -20.64 8.73 -5.11
CA ALA A 139 -21.35 7.47 -4.92
C ALA A 139 -20.48 6.26 -5.28
N GLY A 140 -19.76 6.31 -6.41
CA GLY A 140 -18.88 5.22 -6.84
C GLY A 140 -17.75 4.94 -5.84
N PHE A 141 -17.13 5.99 -5.28
CA PHE A 141 -16.14 5.81 -4.21
C PHE A 141 -16.76 5.22 -2.96
N ARG A 142 -17.91 5.76 -2.54
CA ARG A 142 -18.60 5.30 -1.34
C ARG A 142 -18.97 3.82 -1.45
N ASP A 143 -19.66 3.46 -2.52
CA ASP A 143 -20.23 2.13 -2.70
C ASP A 143 -19.12 1.06 -2.81
N ARG A 144 -17.96 1.43 -3.36
CA ARG A 144 -16.82 0.51 -3.54
C ARG A 144 -15.87 0.42 -2.35
N TYR A 145 -15.59 1.54 -1.66
CA TYR A 145 -14.52 1.60 -0.67
C TYR A 145 -14.95 2.03 0.73
N MET A 146 -16.15 2.62 0.88
CA MET A 146 -16.59 3.25 2.13
C MET A 146 -17.89 2.65 2.65
N SER A 147 -18.01 1.31 2.56
CA SER A 147 -19.16 0.60 3.08
C SER A 147 -19.09 0.44 4.61
N ARG A 148 -20.26 0.48 5.27
CA ARG A 148 -20.39 0.19 6.72
C ARG A 148 -19.65 1.20 7.62
N LEU A 149 -19.96 2.49 7.46
CA LEU A 149 -19.39 3.57 8.29
C LEU A 149 -19.59 3.33 9.80
N ASP A 150 -20.64 2.62 10.19
CA ASP A 150 -20.94 2.21 11.58
C ASP A 150 -19.86 1.32 12.21
N THR A 151 -19.06 0.63 11.40
CA THR A 151 -17.98 -0.27 11.84
C THR A 151 -16.59 0.18 11.41
N CYS A 152 -16.49 1.33 10.74
CA CYS A 152 -15.21 1.87 10.29
C CYS A 152 -14.47 2.51 11.48
N GLU A 153 -13.28 2.01 11.80
CA GLU A 153 -12.40 2.61 12.80
C GLU A 153 -11.41 3.60 12.17
N LYS A 154 -10.82 3.21 11.04
CA LYS A 154 -9.75 3.96 10.39
C LYS A 154 -9.91 4.00 8.88
N ILE A 155 -9.57 5.15 8.30
CA ILE A 155 -9.50 5.37 6.85
C ILE A 155 -8.05 5.70 6.50
N TYR A 156 -7.47 4.89 5.63
CA TYR A 156 -6.12 5.05 5.10
C TYR A 156 -6.23 5.69 3.72
N VAL A 157 -5.67 6.89 3.59
CA VAL A 157 -5.69 7.67 2.35
C VAL A 157 -4.26 7.89 1.86
N PRO A 158 -3.81 7.15 0.83
CA PRO A 158 -2.52 7.39 0.20
C PRO A 158 -2.58 8.69 -0.61
N ILE A 159 -1.62 9.59 -0.41
CA ILE A 159 -1.58 10.90 -1.06
C ILE A 159 -0.24 11.05 -1.80
N ASN A 160 -0.29 11.46 -3.07
CA ASN A 160 0.88 11.92 -3.80
C ASN A 160 0.87 13.44 -3.84
N SER A 161 1.96 14.06 -3.40
CA SER A 161 2.18 15.51 -3.50
C SER A 161 3.56 15.77 -4.08
N ASP A 162 3.59 16.40 -5.26
CA ASP A 162 4.82 16.69 -6.03
C ASP A 162 5.73 15.46 -6.21
N GLY A 163 5.13 14.29 -6.46
CA GLY A 163 5.87 13.06 -6.67
C GLY A 163 6.30 12.33 -5.39
N HIS A 164 5.99 12.86 -4.20
CA HIS A 164 6.21 12.17 -2.93
C HIS A 164 4.92 11.51 -2.43
N TRP A 165 4.99 10.21 -2.12
CA TRP A 165 3.90 9.46 -1.51
C TRP A 165 3.96 9.54 0.03
N TYR A 166 2.83 9.82 0.66
CA TYR A 166 2.62 9.71 2.10
C TYR A 166 1.22 9.18 2.41
N MET A 167 0.94 8.86 3.67
CA MET A 167 -0.36 8.33 4.10
C MET A 167 -1.02 9.29 5.07
N LEU A 168 -2.29 9.62 4.86
CA LEU A 168 -3.15 10.20 5.89
C LEU A 168 -3.99 9.09 6.52
N VAL A 169 -3.90 8.92 7.83
CA VAL A 169 -4.70 7.95 8.59
C VAL A 169 -5.75 8.71 9.40
N VAL A 170 -7.00 8.61 9.00
CA VAL A 170 -8.15 9.20 9.71
C VAL A 170 -8.68 8.17 10.70
N ASP A 171 -8.53 8.45 11.99
CA ASP A 171 -9.04 7.61 13.09
C ASP A 171 -10.38 8.17 13.56
N ILE A 172 -11.47 7.48 13.21
CA ILE A 172 -12.84 7.88 13.52
C ILE A 172 -13.10 7.77 15.03
N SER A 173 -12.52 6.76 15.68
CA SER A 173 -12.73 6.51 17.11
C SER A 173 -12.11 7.60 17.98
N HIS A 174 -10.96 8.14 17.57
CA HIS A 174 -10.25 9.17 18.31
C HIS A 174 -10.45 10.59 17.75
N ALA A 175 -11.21 10.75 16.66
CA ALA A 175 -11.39 12.02 15.96
C ALA A 175 -10.05 12.70 15.60
N THR A 176 -9.11 11.92 15.04
CA THR A 176 -7.79 12.43 14.63
C THR A 176 -7.50 12.09 13.17
N ALA A 177 -6.64 12.90 12.54
CA ALA A 177 -6.12 12.64 11.21
C ALA A 177 -4.60 12.74 11.25
N THR A 178 -3.89 11.62 11.13
CA THR A 178 -2.45 11.56 11.35
C THR A 178 -1.70 11.35 10.04
N ILE A 179 -0.78 12.26 9.72
CA ILE A 179 0.11 12.19 8.56
C ILE A 179 1.28 11.26 8.87
N TRP A 180 1.44 10.22 8.06
CA TRP A 180 2.53 9.25 8.13
C TRP A 180 3.45 9.42 6.91
N ASP A 181 4.70 9.77 7.17
CA ASP A 181 5.67 10.20 6.17
C ASP A 181 7.01 9.47 6.38
N SER A 182 7.44 8.69 5.40
CA SER A 182 8.72 7.99 5.41
C SER A 182 9.91 8.87 5.05
N LEU A 183 9.68 10.08 4.54
CA LEU A 183 10.72 11.01 4.15
C LEU A 183 10.37 12.40 4.65
N GLU A 184 10.60 12.64 5.94
CA GLU A 184 10.22 13.90 6.55
C GLU A 184 10.92 15.11 5.93
N SER A 185 10.15 16.15 5.59
CA SER A 185 10.68 17.46 5.24
C SER A 185 9.90 18.59 5.93
N PRO A 186 10.58 19.51 6.63
CA PRO A 186 9.94 20.70 7.18
C PRO A 186 9.22 21.56 6.13
N SER A 187 9.74 21.62 4.90
CA SER A 187 9.18 22.45 3.83
C SER A 187 7.83 21.96 3.30
N ARG A 188 7.51 20.67 3.48
CA ARG A 188 6.22 20.09 3.04
C ARG A 188 5.11 20.19 4.08
N ARG A 189 5.44 20.54 5.33
CA ARG A 189 4.53 20.42 6.47
C ARG A 189 3.20 21.15 6.27
N GLU A 190 3.27 22.43 5.93
CA GLU A 190 2.06 23.25 5.74
C GLU A 190 1.20 22.72 4.58
N LYS A 191 1.85 22.34 3.47
CA LYS A 191 1.17 21.76 2.30
C LYS A 191 0.43 20.47 2.67
N MET A 192 1.07 19.55 3.39
CA MET A 192 0.45 18.28 3.80
C MET A 192 -0.73 18.51 4.76
N ILE A 193 -0.67 19.53 5.62
CA ILE A 193 -1.81 19.90 6.49
C ILE A 193 -2.99 20.41 5.64
N ASN A 194 -2.74 21.29 4.67
CA ASN A 194 -3.77 21.83 3.78
C ASN A 194 -4.39 20.73 2.91
N GLU A 195 -3.56 19.82 2.37
CA GLU A 195 -4.02 18.64 1.64
C GLU A 195 -4.86 17.72 2.53
N SER A 196 -4.46 17.51 3.79
CA SER A 196 -5.24 16.73 4.76
C SER A 196 -6.61 17.35 5.03
N LEU A 197 -6.70 18.69 5.17
CA LEU A 197 -7.98 19.39 5.30
C LEU A 197 -8.87 19.20 4.06
N ALA A 198 -8.30 19.23 2.85
CA ALA A 198 -9.05 18.98 1.62
C ALA A 198 -9.59 17.54 1.55
N ILE A 199 -8.82 16.55 2.02
CA ILE A 199 -9.29 15.16 2.14
C ILE A 199 -10.40 15.05 3.19
N LEU A 200 -10.29 15.71 4.35
CA LEU A 200 -11.35 15.68 5.37
C LEU A 200 -12.64 16.34 4.85
N ALA A 201 -12.53 17.45 4.12
CA ALA A 201 -13.68 18.09 3.47
C ALA A 201 -14.33 17.19 2.43
N SER A 202 -13.55 16.44 1.66
CA SER A 202 -14.08 15.51 0.66
C SER A 202 -14.79 14.31 1.32
N LEU A 203 -14.29 13.81 2.45
CA LEU A 203 -14.98 12.79 3.26
C LEU A 203 -16.32 13.31 3.79
N ASP A 204 -16.38 14.56 4.29
CA ASP A 204 -17.63 15.21 4.71
C ASP A 204 -18.65 15.33 3.57
N PHE A 205 -18.17 15.57 2.35
CA PHE A 205 -19.03 15.61 1.17
C PHE A 205 -19.56 14.22 0.80
N VAL A 206 -18.67 13.23 0.69
CA VAL A 206 -18.99 11.86 0.23
C VAL A 206 -19.88 11.13 1.23
N LEU A 207 -19.64 11.28 2.53
CA LEU A 207 -20.31 10.53 3.60
C LEU A 207 -21.39 11.34 4.33
N ARG A 208 -21.80 12.49 3.77
CA ARG A 208 -22.69 13.45 4.44
C ARG A 208 -23.96 12.81 5.01
N GLN A 209 -24.60 11.93 4.25
CA GLN A 209 -25.90 11.38 4.65
C GLN A 209 -25.74 10.33 5.74
N GLU A 210 -24.79 9.41 5.55
CA GLU A 210 -24.46 8.31 6.44
C GLU A 210 -23.91 8.82 7.78
N ALA A 211 -22.97 9.77 7.73
CA ALA A 211 -22.38 10.36 8.92
C ALA A 211 -23.41 11.12 9.76
N ARG A 212 -24.34 11.86 9.14
CA ARG A 212 -25.44 12.53 9.86
C ARG A 212 -26.38 11.53 10.54
N ALA A 213 -26.68 10.44 9.86
CA ALA A 213 -27.56 9.39 10.38
C ALA A 213 -26.92 8.65 11.57
N LEU A 214 -25.61 8.42 11.54
CA LEU A 214 -24.89 7.66 12.57
C LEU A 214 -24.40 8.52 13.74
N PHE A 215 -23.86 9.71 13.46
CA PHE A 215 -23.10 10.51 14.42
C PHE A 215 -23.74 11.86 14.77
N CYS A 216 -24.95 12.14 14.25
CA CYS A 216 -25.69 13.40 14.34
C CYS A 216 -25.22 14.53 13.39
N ASN A 217 -26.04 15.58 13.29
CA ASN A 217 -25.86 16.70 12.36
C ASN A 217 -24.60 17.56 12.60
N GLN A 218 -23.96 17.43 13.75
CA GLN A 218 -22.76 18.20 14.10
C GLN A 218 -21.45 17.47 13.75
N PHE A 219 -21.52 16.19 13.36
CA PHE A 219 -20.34 15.44 12.97
C PHE A 219 -19.73 16.00 11.68
N THR A 220 -18.42 16.23 11.70
CA THR A 220 -17.64 16.63 10.55
C THR A 220 -16.21 16.15 10.71
N PHE A 221 -15.64 15.58 9.65
CA PHE A 221 -14.25 15.18 9.59
C PHE A 221 -13.30 16.38 9.72
N LEU A 222 -13.73 17.59 9.30
CA LEU A 222 -12.93 18.81 9.45
C LEU A 222 -12.63 19.21 10.91
N ASN A 223 -13.40 18.70 11.88
CA ASN A 223 -13.10 18.92 13.29
C ASN A 223 -12.01 17.98 13.84
N PHE A 224 -11.51 17.03 13.04
CA PHE A 224 -10.53 16.07 13.51
C PHE A 224 -9.17 16.75 13.71
N GLN A 225 -8.49 16.40 14.80
CA GLN A 225 -7.17 16.96 15.07
C GLN A 225 -6.14 16.41 14.08
N ILE A 226 -5.52 17.29 13.29
CA ILE A 226 -4.45 16.91 12.37
C ILE A 226 -3.11 16.83 13.12
N CYS A 227 -2.47 15.67 13.07
CA CYS A 227 -1.20 15.38 13.71
C CYS A 227 -0.20 14.80 12.70
N ARG A 228 1.09 14.79 13.06
CA ARG A 228 2.11 14.00 12.35
C ARG A 228 2.54 12.85 13.25
N GLN A 229 2.70 11.67 12.67
CA GLN A 229 3.20 10.52 13.40
C GLN A 229 4.72 10.62 13.58
N ALA A 230 5.17 10.59 14.83
CA ALA A 230 6.60 10.50 15.16
C ALA A 230 7.07 9.05 15.22
N GLY A 231 8.38 8.84 15.04
CA GLY A 231 9.01 7.52 15.22
C GLY A 231 8.80 6.54 14.06
N LEU A 232 8.31 7.00 12.91
CA LEU A 232 8.19 6.19 11.70
C LEU A 232 9.57 5.79 11.16
N PRO A 233 9.77 4.52 10.75
CA PRO A 233 10.90 4.13 9.92
C PRO A 233 11.01 5.08 8.72
N GLN A 234 12.15 5.76 8.64
CA GLN A 234 12.45 6.61 7.49
C GLN A 234 12.97 5.74 6.35
N GLN A 235 12.60 6.08 5.13
CA GLN A 235 13.15 5.43 3.94
C GLN A 235 14.64 5.81 3.79
N PRO A 236 15.51 4.88 3.42
CA PRO A 236 16.94 5.15 3.28
C PRO A 236 17.32 5.80 1.93
N ASN A 237 16.35 6.06 1.05
CA ASN A 237 16.56 6.50 -0.34
C ASN A 237 15.46 7.46 -0.82
N GLY A 238 15.50 7.88 -2.09
CA GLY A 238 14.56 8.85 -2.66
C GLY A 238 13.33 8.28 -3.38
N PHE A 239 13.17 6.96 -3.48
CA PHE A 239 12.22 6.33 -4.41
C PHE A 239 11.27 5.30 -3.76
N ASP A 240 11.51 4.91 -2.51
CA ASP A 240 10.70 3.91 -1.80
C ASP A 240 9.48 4.47 -1.05
N CYS A 241 9.13 5.75 -1.20
CA CYS A 241 7.99 6.36 -0.52
C CYS A 241 6.67 5.61 -0.78
N GLY A 242 6.42 5.19 -2.03
CA GLY A 242 5.25 4.37 -2.37
C GLY A 242 5.24 2.99 -1.69
N TYR A 243 6.42 2.38 -1.51
CA TYR A 243 6.55 1.11 -0.79
C TYR A 243 6.22 1.29 0.70
N TYR A 244 6.73 2.36 1.32
CA TYR A 244 6.45 2.66 2.72
C TYR A 244 4.97 2.98 2.94
N VAL A 245 4.30 3.66 2.01
CA VAL A 245 2.84 3.86 2.05
C VAL A 245 2.08 2.54 2.06
N MET A 246 2.47 1.54 1.24
CA MET A 246 1.87 0.21 1.31
C MET A 246 2.19 -0.49 2.63
N LYS A 247 3.42 -0.36 3.13
CA LYS A 247 3.81 -0.90 4.45
C LYS A 247 2.98 -0.31 5.60
N TYR A 248 2.59 0.95 5.52
CA TYR A 248 1.71 1.59 6.49
C TYR A 248 0.30 1.00 6.52
N MET A 249 -0.15 0.31 5.46
CA MET A 249 -1.43 -0.39 5.42
C MET A 249 -1.41 -1.73 6.19
N ASP A 250 -0.24 -2.23 6.59
CA ASP A 250 -0.04 -3.52 7.25
C ASP A 250 -0.07 -3.47 8.79
N SER A 251 -0.75 -2.48 9.39
CA SER A 251 -0.94 -2.29 10.84
C SER A 251 0.09 -1.41 11.61
N PRO A 252 -0.31 -0.89 12.80
CA PRO A 252 0.13 0.41 13.33
C PRO A 252 1.21 0.34 14.43
N CYS A 253 1.72 -0.85 14.74
CA CYS A 253 2.87 -1.00 15.62
C CYS A 253 4.14 -0.71 14.82
N ILE A 254 4.33 0.57 14.54
CA ILE A 254 5.59 1.20 14.16
C ILE A 254 6.53 1.08 15.38
N VAL A 255 6.76 -0.15 15.83
CA VAL A 255 7.83 -0.47 16.73
C VAL A 255 9.05 -0.37 15.85
N VAL A 256 9.90 0.58 16.23
CA VAL A 256 11.31 0.61 15.87
C VAL A 256 11.88 -0.75 16.29
N HIS A 257 11.69 -1.76 15.46
CA HIS A 257 12.47 -2.97 15.57
C HIS A 257 13.82 -2.58 15.03
N ASP A 258 14.77 -2.35 15.93
CA ASP A 258 16.20 -2.12 15.62
C ASP A 258 16.79 -3.22 14.71
N SER A 259 16.06 -4.33 14.51
CA SER A 259 16.38 -5.43 13.62
C SER A 259 15.86 -5.30 12.18
N TYR A 260 14.97 -4.34 11.85
CA TYR A 260 14.46 -4.20 10.49
C TYR A 260 15.50 -3.55 9.58
N GLN A 261 16.10 -4.36 8.71
CA GLN A 261 16.98 -3.90 7.66
C GLN A 261 16.21 -3.86 6.34
N HIS A 262 15.84 -2.67 5.88
CA HIS A 262 15.15 -2.52 4.60
C HIS A 262 16.07 -2.94 3.45
N ASP A 263 15.69 -4.00 2.73
CA ASP A 263 16.30 -4.41 1.48
C ASP A 263 15.30 -4.12 0.35
N SER A 264 15.54 -3.04 -0.41
CA SER A 264 14.59 -2.49 -1.38
C SER A 264 14.29 -3.47 -2.52
N ASP A 265 15.34 -4.06 -3.12
CA ASP A 265 15.20 -5.06 -4.17
C ASP A 265 14.37 -6.26 -3.70
N HIS A 266 14.67 -6.77 -2.50
CA HIS A 266 13.94 -7.91 -1.94
C HIS A 266 12.48 -7.56 -1.67
N ALA A 267 12.22 -6.40 -1.06
CA ALA A 267 10.88 -5.90 -0.79
C ALA A 267 10.03 -5.77 -2.08
N ARG A 268 10.61 -5.19 -3.13
CA ARG A 268 9.95 -4.99 -4.42
C ARG A 268 9.68 -6.29 -5.16
N LEU A 269 10.65 -7.22 -5.16
CA LEU A 269 10.47 -8.55 -5.73
C LEU A 269 9.36 -9.32 -5.01
N LEU A 270 9.32 -9.30 -3.67
CA LEU A 270 8.29 -9.96 -2.89
C LEU A 270 6.91 -9.36 -3.17
N LEU A 271 6.82 -8.03 -3.28
CA LEU A 271 5.58 -7.35 -3.64
C LEU A 271 5.08 -7.76 -5.04
N ALA A 272 5.96 -7.82 -6.04
CA ALA A 272 5.60 -8.28 -7.39
C ALA A 272 5.04 -9.71 -7.36
N LEU A 273 5.73 -10.62 -6.65
CA LEU A 273 5.26 -12.01 -6.48
C LEU A 273 3.92 -12.07 -5.76
N TYR A 274 3.74 -11.30 -4.69
CA TYR A 274 2.49 -11.27 -3.94
C TYR A 274 1.30 -10.84 -4.79
N LEU A 275 1.42 -9.75 -5.53
CA LEU A 275 0.36 -9.24 -6.39
C LEU A 275 0.01 -10.26 -7.48
N VAL A 276 1.01 -10.86 -8.12
CA VAL A 276 0.78 -11.74 -9.26
C VAL A 276 0.30 -13.13 -8.83
N GLN A 277 0.81 -13.66 -7.71
CA GLN A 277 0.47 -15.01 -7.23
C GLN A 277 -0.79 -15.04 -6.34
N SER A 278 -1.30 -13.88 -5.93
CA SER A 278 -2.48 -13.77 -5.08
C SER A 278 -3.67 -14.56 -5.64
N PRO A 279 -4.47 -15.21 -4.78
CA PRO A 279 -5.72 -15.83 -5.21
C PRO A 279 -6.74 -14.85 -5.75
N LEU A 280 -6.60 -13.56 -5.44
CA LEU A 280 -7.46 -12.49 -5.95
C LEU A 280 -7.15 -12.17 -7.42
N ASN A 281 -5.93 -12.45 -7.90
CA ASN A 281 -5.56 -12.27 -9.30
C ASN A 281 -6.21 -13.35 -10.17
N LYS A 282 -7.28 -12.98 -10.88
CA LYS A 282 -8.10 -13.87 -11.73
C LYS A 282 -7.30 -14.52 -12.86
N ILE A 283 -6.23 -13.87 -13.32
CA ILE A 283 -5.38 -14.35 -14.41
C ILE A 283 -4.09 -15.05 -13.94
N ARG A 284 -3.91 -15.29 -12.63
CA ARG A 284 -2.68 -15.87 -12.05
C ARG A 284 -2.24 -17.19 -12.72
N CYS A 285 -3.19 -18.07 -13.04
CA CYS A 285 -2.89 -19.38 -13.63
C CYS A 285 -2.33 -19.24 -15.06
N ARG A 286 -2.89 -18.31 -15.84
CA ARG A 286 -2.40 -17.98 -17.18
C ARG A 286 -0.96 -17.47 -17.10
N LEU A 287 -0.68 -16.53 -16.19
CA LEU A 287 0.65 -15.93 -16.06
C LEU A 287 1.72 -16.96 -15.65
N ILE A 288 1.39 -17.88 -14.73
CA ILE A 288 2.30 -18.98 -14.36
C ILE A 288 2.59 -19.88 -15.56
N GLN A 289 1.60 -20.15 -16.41
CA GLN A 289 1.79 -20.94 -17.63
C GLN A 289 2.63 -20.21 -18.67
N GLU A 290 2.40 -18.91 -18.89
CA GLU A 290 3.20 -18.11 -19.82
C GLU A 290 4.65 -17.98 -19.35
N ALA A 291 4.88 -17.76 -18.05
CA ALA A 291 6.23 -17.68 -17.50
C ALA A 291 7.05 -18.94 -17.79
N ARG A 292 6.43 -20.13 -17.70
CA ARG A 292 7.10 -21.43 -17.96
C ARG A 292 7.50 -21.66 -19.43
N LYS A 293 7.07 -20.80 -20.36
CA LYS A 293 7.43 -20.91 -21.79
C LYS A 293 8.71 -20.16 -22.14
N LEU A 294 9.16 -19.23 -21.29
CA LEU A 294 10.45 -18.54 -21.41
C LEU A 294 11.60 -19.50 -21.07
#